data_AF-A0A382SH12-F1
#
_entry.id   AF-A0A382SH12-F1
#
_cell.length_a   1.000
_cell.length_b   1.000
_cell.length_c   1.000
_cell.angle_alpha   90.00
_cell.angle_beta   90.00
_cell.angle_gamma   90.00
#
_symmetry.space_group_name_H-M   'P 1'
#
loop_
_entity.id
_entity.type
_entity.pdbx_description
1 polymer ?
#
loop_
_entity_poly.entity_id
_entity_poly.type
_entity_poly.pdbx_seq_one_letter_code
_entity_poly.pdbx_strand_id
1 'polypeptide(L)' 'MTACNGSESFALQVLGPSMAPEFPAGCIVIVEPAGVVTDGCFVVAEHLGEVLLRQVKMLNGHWFLQALADSYPALA' A
#
# COMPACT_ATOMS: atom_id res chain seq x y z
N MET A 1 -25.38 18.77 -7.46
CA MET A 1 -24.24 18.14 -8.16
C MET A 1 -23.69 17.07 -7.24
N THR A 2 -24.06 15.82 -7.47
CA THR A 2 -23.62 14.69 -6.66
C THR A 2 -22.16 14.44 -7.01
N ALA A 3 -21.24 14.86 -6.14
CA ALA A 3 -19.86 14.42 -6.24
C ALA A 3 -19.88 12.92 -5.95
N CYS A 4 -19.73 12.09 -6.98
CA CYS A 4 -19.38 10.68 -6.79
C CYS A 4 -18.09 10.69 -5.99
N ASN A 5 -18.20 10.35 -4.71
CA ASN A 5 -17.13 10.39 -3.75
C ASN A 5 -16.13 9.32 -4.18
N GLY A 6 -14.96 9.71 -4.73
CA GLY A 6 -13.86 8.82 -5.16
C GLY A 6 -13.18 8.06 -4.00
N SER A 7 -13.97 7.78 -2.96
CA SER A 7 -13.60 7.12 -1.70
C SER A 7 -14.25 5.74 -1.59
N GLU A 8 -14.91 5.25 -2.64
CA GLU A 8 -15.46 3.90 -2.64
C GLU A 8 -14.33 2.87 -2.55
N SER A 9 -14.53 1.87 -1.70
CA SER A 9 -13.55 0.80 -1.54
C SER A 9 -13.44 -0.03 -2.81
N PHE A 10 -12.24 -0.48 -3.12
CA PHE A 10 -12.00 -1.33 -4.29
C PHE A 10 -11.11 -2.52 -3.93
N ALA A 11 -11.20 -3.59 -4.73
CA ALA A 11 -10.41 -4.79 -4.57
C ALA A 11 -9.24 -4.81 -5.56
N LEU A 12 -8.03 -5.14 -5.09
CA LEU A 12 -6.85 -5.38 -5.94
C LEU A 12 -6.26 -6.75 -5.67
N GLN A 13 -5.68 -7.35 -6.71
CA GLN A 13 -4.88 -8.57 -6.57
C GLN A 13 -3.40 -8.23 -6.42
N VAL A 14 -2.73 -8.87 -5.46
CA VAL A 14 -1.30 -8.76 -5.25
C VAL A 14 -0.56 -9.61 -6.28
N LEU A 15 0.29 -8.98 -7.10
CA LEU A 15 0.94 -9.65 -8.22
C LEU A 15 2.28 -10.31 -7.88
N GLY A 16 2.92 -9.96 -6.76
CA GLY A 16 4.27 -10.42 -6.42
C GLY A 16 4.50 -10.64 -4.93
N PRO A 17 5.65 -11.23 -4.55
CA PRO A 17 5.93 -11.68 -3.19
C PRO A 17 6.42 -10.57 -2.26
N SER A 18 6.49 -9.31 -2.71
CA SER A 18 7.07 -8.20 -1.91
C SER A 18 6.39 -7.97 -0.55
N MET A 19 5.14 -8.40 -0.42
CA MET A 19 4.35 -8.24 0.80
C MET A 19 4.07 -9.58 1.49
N ALA A 20 4.78 -10.65 1.15
CA ALA A 20 4.71 -11.92 1.86
C ALA A 20 5.45 -11.83 3.22
N PRO A 21 5.04 -12.60 4.24
CA PRO A 21 3.98 -13.62 4.22
C PRO A 21 2.53 -13.12 4.34
N GLU A 22 2.31 -11.88 4.79
CA GLU A 22 0.97 -11.35 5.13
C GLU A 22 0.08 -11.19 3.89
N PHE A 23 0.65 -10.77 2.77
CA PHE A 23 -0.03 -10.62 1.48
C PHE A 23 0.73 -11.40 0.39
N PRO A 24 0.52 -12.72 0.29
CA PRO A 24 1.17 -13.54 -0.72
C PRO A 24 0.65 -13.21 -2.13
N ALA A 25 1.42 -13.59 -3.14
CA ALA A 25 1.02 -13.44 -4.53
C ALA A 25 -0.34 -14.14 -4.80
N GLY A 26 -1.22 -13.46 -5.53
CA GLY A 26 -2.58 -13.89 -5.81
C GLY A 26 -3.62 -13.49 -4.75
N CYS A 27 -3.20 -13.00 -3.59
CA CYS A 27 -4.09 -12.49 -2.54
C CYS A 27 -4.90 -11.29 -3.03
N ILE A 28 -6.16 -11.18 -2.60
CA ILE A 28 -7.02 -10.01 -2.84
C ILE A 28 -7.04 -9.13 -1.60
N VAL A 29 -6.74 -7.84 -1.78
CA VAL A 29 -6.83 -6.81 -0.73
C VAL A 29 -7.96 -5.85 -1.04
N ILE A 30 -8.65 -5.39 0.01
CA ILE A 30 -9.67 -4.35 -0.09
C ILE A 30 -9.06 -3.05 0.40
N VAL A 31 -9.12 -2.01 -0.43
CA VAL A 31 -8.50 -0.71 -0.15
C VAL A 31 -9.60 0.29 0.14
N GLU A 32 -9.47 1.01 1.25
CA GLU A 32 -10.30 2.17 1.60
C GLU A 32 -9.50 3.47 1.34
N PRO A 33 -9.79 4.21 0.26
CA PRO A 33 -8.98 5.39 -0.12
C PRO A 33 -9.08 6.54 0.89
N ALA A 34 -10.20 6.63 1.61
CA ALA A 34 -10.43 7.66 2.62
C ALA A 34 -9.93 7.27 4.02
N GLY A 35 -9.25 6.12 4.16
CA GLY A 35 -8.69 5.66 5.42
C GLY A 35 -7.59 6.59 5.93
N VAL A 36 -7.52 6.77 7.26
CA VAL A 36 -6.43 7.53 7.90
C VAL A 36 -5.16 6.68 7.89
N VAL A 37 -4.09 7.22 7.31
CA VAL A 37 -2.78 6.54 7.24
C VAL A 37 -1.95 6.89 8.47
N THR A 38 -1.47 5.86 9.16
CA THR A 38 -0.57 5.97 10.33
C THR A 38 0.63 5.02 10.17
N ASP A 39 1.66 5.18 11.00
CA ASP A 39 2.83 4.29 10.98
C ASP A 39 2.42 2.82 11.07
N GLY A 40 2.93 1.99 10.16
CA GLY A 40 2.63 0.57 10.08
C GLY A 40 1.39 0.20 9.26
N CYS A 41 0.61 1.17 8.76
CA CYS A 41 -0.50 0.89 7.85
C CYS A 41 -0.03 0.29 6.52
N PHE A 42 -0.89 -0.55 5.91
CA PHE A 42 -0.70 -1.03 4.55
C PHE A 42 -1.43 -0.11 3.58
N VAL A 43 -0.70 0.40 2.60
CA VAL A 43 -1.20 1.38 1.64
C VAL A 43 -0.94 0.93 0.23
N VAL A 44 -1.83 1.34 -0.67
CA VAL A 44 -1.58 1.30 -2.11
C VAL A 44 -1.10 2.69 -2.51
N ALA A 45 0.11 2.75 -3.07
CA ALA A 45 0.76 4.01 -3.44
C ALA A 45 1.24 3.94 -4.88
N GLU A 46 1.17 5.06 -5.58
CA GLU A 46 1.82 5.23 -6.87
C GLU A 46 3.26 5.73 -6.63
N HIS A 47 4.24 5.02 -7.18
CA HIS A 47 5.65 5.40 -7.12
C HIS A 47 6.25 5.25 -8.52
N LEU A 48 6.76 6.35 -9.08
CA LEU A 48 7.34 6.39 -10.43
C LEU A 48 6.42 5.85 -11.55
N GLY A 49 5.10 6.04 -11.40
CA GLY A 49 4.09 5.57 -12.36
C GLY A 49 3.68 4.11 -12.19
N GLU A 50 4.18 3.42 -11.16
CA GLU A 50 3.80 2.06 -10.81
C GLU A 50 2.97 2.04 -9.51
N VAL A 51 1.91 1.25 -9.50
CA VAL A 51 1.05 1.07 -8.31
C VAL A 51 1.58 -0.09 -7.48
N LEU A 52 1.93 0.19 -6.22
CA LEU A 52 2.54 -0.75 -5.29
C LEU A 52 1.68 -0.93 -4.04
N LEU A 53 1.65 -2.14 -3.47
CA LEU A 53 1.21 -2.38 -2.09
C LEU A 53 2.42 -2.34 -1.16
N ARG A 54 2.44 -1.46 -0.16
CA ARG A 54 3.57 -1.29 0.78
C ARG A 54 3.07 -1.01 2.20
N GLN A 55 3.90 -1.30 3.19
CA GLN A 55 3.72 -0.80 4.54
C GLN A 55 4.32 0.60 4.64
N VAL A 56 3.56 1.55 5.17
CA VAL A 56 4.10 2.89 5.46
C VAL A 56 4.88 2.85 6.77
N LYS A 57 6.05 3.49 6.81
CA LYS A 57 6.87 3.64 8.01
C LYS A 57 7.27 5.09 8.21
N MET A 58 7.16 5.57 9.44
CA MET A 58 7.64 6.88 9.86
C MET A 58 8.99 6.73 10.55
N LEU A 59 10.07 7.19 9.92
CA LEU A 59 11.40 7.17 10.50
C LEU A 59 11.98 8.58 10.54
N ASN A 60 12.33 9.07 11.73
CA ASN A 60 12.88 10.41 11.94
C ASN A 60 12.04 11.56 11.35
N GLY A 61 10.71 11.41 11.28
CA GLY A 61 9.81 12.41 10.69
C GLY A 61 9.64 12.30 9.17
N HIS A 62 10.23 11.28 8.54
CA HIS A 62 10.07 11.00 7.11
C HIS A 62 9.26 9.72 6.91
N TRP A 63 8.36 9.76 5.92
CA TRP A 63 7.60 8.59 5.49
C TRP A 63 8.40 7.77 4.49
N PHE A 64 8.32 6.44 4.63
CA PHE A 64 8.90 5.47 3.72
C PHE A 64 7.87 4.40 3.36
N LEU A 65 7.98 3.87 2.15
CA LEU A 65 7.24 2.71 1.69
C LEU A 65 8.12 1.47 1.81
N GLN A 66 7.81 0.60 2.75
CA GLN A 66 8.55 -0.60 3.06
C GLN A 66 7.81 -1.84 2.55
N ALA A 67 8.53 -2.73 1.87
CA ALA A 67 8.08 -4.08 1.60
C ALA A 67 8.26 -4.95 2.85
N LEU A 68 7.38 -5.94 3.07
CA LEU A 68 7.52 -6.87 4.20
C LEU A 68 8.62 -7.92 3.97
N ALA A 69 8.84 -8.29 2.70
CA ALA A 69 9.95 -9.14 2.34
C ALA A 69 11.27 -8.35 2.34
N ASP A 70 12.28 -8.83 3.07
CA ASP A 70 13.60 -8.20 3.20
C ASP A 70 14.38 -8.06 1.88
N SER A 71 13.99 -8.78 0.84
CA SER A 71 14.64 -8.75 -0.48
C SER A 71 14.35 -7.49 -1.30
N TYR A 72 13.54 -6.57 -0.77
CA TYR A 72 13.13 -5.35 -1.48
C TYR A 72 13.55 -4.10 -0.69
N PRO A 73 14.13 -3.08 -1.35
CA PRO A 73 14.53 -1.86 -0.67
C PRO A 73 13.31 -1.05 -0.22
N ALA A 74 13.48 -0.28 0.85
CA ALA A 74 12.53 0.76 1.21
C ALA A 74 12.60 1.92 0.20
N LEU A 75 11.45 2.49 -0.12
CA LEU A 75 11.31 3.62 -1.04
C LEU A 75 10.96 4.87 -0.24
N ALA A 76 11.56 6.00 -0.62
CA ALA A 76 11.27 7.32 -0.05
C ALA A 76 10.28 8.09 -0.94
#